data_AF-A0A099WML3-F1
#
_entry.id   AF-A0A099WML3-F1
#
_cell.length_a   1.000
_cell.length_b   1.000
_cell.length_c   1.000
_cell.angle_alpha   90.00
_cell.angle_beta   90.00
_cell.angle_gamma   90.00
#
_symmetry.space_group_name_H-M   'P 1'
#
loop_
_entity.id
_entity.type
_entity.pdbx_description
1 polymer ?
#
loop_
_entity_poly.entity_id
_entity_poly.type
_entity_poly.pdbx_seq_one_letter_code
_entity_poly.pdbx_strand_id
1 'polypeptide(L)' 'MSKFKVLKKFHDLEKDATYEVGSTVELTSKRSKEISGKLGDGFIQPVEEKEENKPKDNPKK' A
#
# COMPACT_ATOMS: atom_id res chain seq x y z
N MET A 1 6.63 -1.07 -12.80
CA MET A 1 5.59 -0.91 -11.76
C MET A 1 6.25 -0.24 -10.57
N SER A 2 5.51 0.47 -9.71
CA SER A 2 6.09 1.18 -8.57
C SER A 2 5.70 0.47 -7.27
N LYS A 3 6.63 0.42 -6.32
CA LYS A 3 6.35 -0.11 -4.98
C LYS A 3 5.65 0.97 -4.16
N PHE A 4 4.60 0.58 -3.47
CA PHE A 4 3.85 1.44 -2.57
C PHE A 4 3.74 0.76 -1.21
N LYS A 5 3.94 1.52 -0.14
CA LYS A 5 3.71 1.07 1.23
C LYS A 5 2.26 1.35 1.58
N VAL A 6 1.60 0.33 2.11
CA VAL A 6 0.21 0.41 2.56
C VAL A 6 0.21 1.08 3.93
N LEU A 7 -0.42 2.24 4.03
CA LEU A 7 -0.52 3.01 5.27
C LEU A 7 -1.82 2.70 6.03
N LYS A 8 -2.85 2.20 5.34
CA LYS A 8 -4.11 1.77 5.92
C LYS A 8 -4.57 0.50 5.23
N LYS A 9 -5.16 -0.43 5.98
CA LYS A 9 -5.73 -1.66 5.41
C LYS A 9 -6.81 -1.31 4.39
N PHE A 10 -6.75 -1.91 3.21
CA PHE A 10 -7.82 -1.80 2.21
C PHE A 10 -8.01 -3.10 1.44
N HIS A 11 -9.23 -3.31 0.95
CA HIS A 11 -9.56 -4.40 0.06
C HIS A 11 -9.59 -3.88 -1.38
N ASP A 12 -8.70 -4.41 -2.21
CA ASP A 12 -8.68 -4.15 -3.64
C ASP A 12 -9.65 -5.09 -4.36
N LEU A 13 -10.80 -4.55 -4.76
CA LEU A 13 -11.84 -5.31 -5.48
C LEU A 13 -11.44 -5.75 -6.89
N GLU A 14 -10.40 -5.17 -7.49
CA GLU A 14 -9.96 -5.56 -8.85
C GLU A 14 -9.09 -6.80 -8.80
N LYS A 15 -8.29 -6.95 -7.74
CA LYS A 15 -7.44 -8.12 -7.51
C LYS A 15 -8.04 -9.12 -6.53
N ASP A 16 -9.21 -8.84 -5.97
CA ASP A 16 -9.82 -9.59 -4.86
C ASP A 16 -8.80 -9.85 -3.74
N ALA A 17 -8.03 -8.80 -3.41
CA ALA A 17 -6.86 -8.90 -2.55
C ALA A 17 -6.93 -7.88 -1.42
N THR A 18 -6.80 -8.35 -0.19
CA THR A 18 -6.71 -7.48 0.99
C THR A 18 -5.26 -7.13 1.26
N TYR A 19 -4.96 -5.84 1.33
CA TYR A 19 -3.64 -5.34 1.67
C TYR A 19 -3.62 -4.85 3.11
N GLU A 20 -2.71 -5.41 3.90
CA GLU A 20 -2.55 -5.09 5.31
C GLU A 20 -1.66 -3.84 5.49
N VAL A 21 -1.93 -3.07 6.54
CA VAL A 21 -1.10 -1.91 6.90
C VAL A 21 0.36 -2.32 7.13
N GLY A 22 1.29 -1.52 6.63
CA GLY A 22 2.74 -1.77 6.70
C GLY A 22 3.29 -2.65 5.58
N SER A 23 2.43 -3.30 4.79
CA SER A 23 2.86 -4.12 3.65
C SER A 23 3.36 -3.27 2.49
N THR A 24 4.33 -3.79 1.75
CA THR A 24 4.76 -3.18 0.48
C THR A 24 4.12 -3.93 -0.67
N VAL A 25 3.46 -3.20 -1.56
CA VAL A 25 2.70 -3.73 -2.69
C VAL A 25 3.20 -3.10 -3.97
N GLU A 26 3.27 -3.87 -5.04
CA GLU A 26 3.59 -3.34 -6.36
C GLU A 26 2.31 -3.00 -7.10
N LEU A 27 2.12 -1.70 -7.37
CA LEU A 27 0.97 -1.18 -8.08
C LEU A 27 1.41 -0.44 -9.33
N THR A 28 0.51 -0.34 -10.30
CA THR A 28 0.69 0.54 -11.45
C THR A 28 0.30 1.97 -11.05
N SER A 29 0.87 2.98 -11.71
CA SER A 29 0.51 4.39 -11.46
C SER A 29 -0.97 4.69 -11.68
N LYS A 30 -1.66 3.90 -12.51
CA LYS A 30 -3.11 3.98 -12.69
C LYS A 30 -3.84 3.46 -11.45
N ARG A 31 -3.42 2.30 -10.93
CA ARG A 31 -4.06 1.69 -9.75
C ARG A 31 -3.84 2.53 -8.49
N SER A 32 -2.66 3.12 -8.33
CA SER A 32 -2.42 4.00 -7.19
C SER A 32 -3.31 5.25 -7.19
N LYS A 33 -3.55 5.84 -8.38
CA LYS A 33 -4.51 6.94 -8.54
C LYS A 33 -5.96 6.53 -8.26
N GLU A 34 -6.38 5.36 -8.74
CA GLU A 34 -7.71 4.81 -8.45
C GLU A 34 -7.92 4.62 -6.94
N ILE A 35 -6.93 4.07 -6.25
CA ILE A 35 -6.97 3.85 -4.79
C ILE A 35 -7.06 5.20 -4.07
N SER A 36 -6.21 6.17 -4.40
CA SER A 36 -6.26 7.51 -3.80
C SER A 36 -7.58 8.23 -4.09
N GLY A 37 -8.11 8.07 -5.31
CA GLY A 37 -9.37 8.71 -5.72
C GLY A 37 -10.61 8.09 -5.07
N LYS A 38 -10.62 6.78 -4.83
CA LYS A 38 -11.77 6.07 -4.24
C LYS A 38 -11.74 6.03 -2.72
N LEU A 39 -10.58 5.79 -2.13
CA LEU A 39 -10.42 5.65 -0.67
C LEU A 39 -9.97 6.94 0.00
N GLY A 40 -9.39 7.87 -0.77
CA GLY A 40 -8.78 9.10 -0.28
C GLY A 40 -7.26 9.01 -0.22
N ASP A 41 -6.62 10.18 -0.11
CA ASP A 41 -5.17 10.28 0.04
C ASP A 41 -4.69 9.65 1.37
N GLY A 42 -3.54 8.99 1.32
CA GLY A 42 -2.91 8.40 2.50
C GLY A 42 -3.23 6.92 2.78
N PHE A 43 -3.81 6.19 1.82
CA PHE A 43 -3.91 4.72 1.90
C PHE A 43 -2.63 4.01 1.47
N ILE A 44 -1.94 4.60 0.50
CA ILE A 44 -0.69 4.08 -0.07
C ILE A 44 0.31 5.23 -0.22
N GLN A 45 1.58 4.93 -0.03
CA GLN A 45 2.67 5.88 -0.21
C GLN A 45 3.72 5.29 -1.15
N PRO A 46 4.17 6.01 -2.18
CA PRO A 46 5.27 5.54 -3.02
C PRO A 46 6.51 5.28 -2.16
N VAL A 47 7.09 4.09 -2.30
CA VAL A 47 8.39 3.76 -1.70
C VAL A 47 9.43 4.12 -2.75
N GLU A 48 10.03 5.30 -2.63
CA GLU A 48 11.30 5.56 -3.30
C GLU A 48 12.32 4.58 -2.72
N GLU A 49 13.02 3.86 -3.59
CA GLU A 49 14.05 2.88 -3.23
C GLU A 49 15.33 3.59 -2.76
N LYS A 50 15.20 4.46 -1.75
CA LYS A 50 16.29 4.83 -0.87
C LYS A 50 16.18 3.87 0.30
N GLU A 51 17.05 2.87 0.28
CA GLU A 51 17.38 1.95 1.36
C GLU A 51 17.28 2.64 2.74
N GLU A 52 16.12 2.56 3.42
CA GLU A 52 16.09 2.47 4.87
C GLU A 52 14.71 2.17 5.47
N ASN A 53 14.77 1.31 6.49
CA ASN A 53 13.87 1.20 7.64
C ASN A 53 12.50 0.51 7.46
N LYS A 54 12.52 -0.82 7.69
CA LYS A 54 11.42 -1.55 8.36
C LYS A 54 10.89 -0.73 9.54
N PRO A 55 9.56 -0.72 9.77
CA PRO A 55 9.16 -1.29 11.05
C PRO A 55 7.93 -2.20 10.99
N LYS A 56 8.15 -3.37 11.58
CA LYS A 56 7.26 -4.12 12.49
C LYS A 56 5.93 -4.60 11.91
N ASP A 57 6.01 -5.83 11.41
CA ASP A 57 5.12 -6.93 11.81
C ASP A 57 4.55 -6.66 13.21
N ASN A 58 3.25 -6.44 13.29
CA ASN A 58 2.52 -6.35 14.54
C ASN A 58 1.93 -7.75 14.77
N PRO A 59 2.56 -8.64 15.55
CA PRO A 59 1.90 -9.87 15.96
C PRO A 59 0.83 -9.44 16.98
N LYS A 60 -0.44 -9.54 16.58
CA LYS A 60 -1.55 -9.21 17.46
C LYS A 60 -1.75 -10.37 18.44
N LYS A 61 -1.09 -10.22 19.59
CA LYS A 61 -1.36 -10.70 20.97
C LYS A 61 -1.83 -12.13 21.18
#